data_AF-A0A1I1S9S5-F1
#
_entry.id   AF-A0A1I1S9S5-F1
#
_cell.length_a   1.000
_cell.length_b   1.000
_cell.length_c   1.000
_cell.angle_alpha   90.00
_cell.angle_beta   90.00
_cell.angle_gamma   90.00
#
_symmetry.space_group_name_H-M   'P 1'
#
loop_
_entity.id
_entity.type
_entity.pdbx_description
1 polymer ?
#
loop_
_entity_poly.entity_id
_entity_poly.type
_entity_poly.pdbx_seq_one_letter_code
_entity_poly.pdbx_strand_id
1 'polypeptide(L)'
;MKRDEWEELGGPEGHLRSQGFYIYRGDRLIISGSWLGLARQTELTKLCRIRVDIPNTMDADWKIDVKKASAQLPPAVKERLKKIVERFVQTSKRTYRKRGQKLTDETRAPMWQRLIKDGAIVYQPNSDHPTLLEFEERLPEDLRRDFRNCIALVGAGLPVDSLHADLFGQAETVKAADAELDALEQALHSMVPHLLEQGISEAGVRSMLKSTEMFRKEWERVEPVLARLLEQEEHE
;
A
#
# COMPACT_ATOMS: atom_id res chain seq x y z
N MET A 1 8.08 -15.26 -1.09
CA MET A 1 9.38 -14.90 -1.68
C MET A 1 10.21 -14.30 -0.56
N LYS A 2 11.39 -14.86 -0.30
CA LYS A 2 12.30 -14.35 0.72
C LYS A 2 12.95 -13.05 0.24
N ARG A 3 13.44 -12.23 1.17
CA ARG A 3 14.06 -10.92 0.87
C ARG A 3 15.24 -11.05 -0.09
N ASP A 4 16.04 -12.10 0.08
CA ASP A 4 17.24 -12.32 -0.74
C ASP A 4 16.87 -12.65 -2.20
N GLU A 5 15.84 -13.49 -2.40
CA GLU A 5 15.29 -13.81 -3.73
C GLU A 5 14.72 -12.55 -4.42
N TRP A 6 14.15 -11.64 -3.62
CA TRP A 6 13.64 -10.37 -4.13
C TRP A 6 14.77 -9.44 -4.56
N GLU A 7 15.80 -9.26 -3.72
CA GLU A 7 16.94 -8.40 -4.04
C GLU A 7 17.70 -8.91 -5.28
N GLU A 8 17.84 -10.23 -5.43
CA GLU A 8 18.46 -10.86 -6.61
C GLU A 8 17.67 -10.59 -7.90
N LEU A 9 16.33 -10.67 -7.86
CA LEU A 9 15.46 -10.38 -9.01
C LEU A 9 15.53 -8.93 -9.49
N GLY A 10 15.96 -8.00 -8.63
CA GLY A 10 16.09 -6.58 -8.99
C GLY A 10 17.22 -6.29 -9.96
N GLY A 11 18.22 -7.19 -10.03
CA GLY A 11 19.45 -7.01 -10.77
C GLY A 11 20.33 -5.87 -10.22
N PRO A 12 21.49 -5.61 -10.83
CA PRO A 12 22.48 -4.66 -10.31
C PRO A 12 21.99 -3.20 -10.24
N GLU A 13 20.95 -2.83 -11.01
CA GLU A 13 20.35 -1.49 -10.96
C GLU A 13 19.13 -1.38 -10.02
N GLY A 14 18.68 -2.49 -9.43
CA GLY A 14 17.51 -2.55 -8.57
C GLY A 14 16.16 -2.47 -9.30
N HIS A 15 15.08 -2.81 -8.57
CA HIS A 15 13.72 -2.91 -9.11
C HIS A 15 13.15 -1.63 -9.71
N LEU A 16 13.56 -0.47 -9.19
CA LEU A 16 13.06 0.81 -9.69
C LEU A 16 13.62 1.13 -11.08
N ARG A 17 14.88 0.77 -11.36
CA ARG A 17 15.53 1.08 -12.64
C ARG A 17 15.30 0.01 -13.69
N SER A 18 15.12 -1.25 -13.29
CA SER A 18 14.87 -2.34 -14.24
C SER A 18 13.42 -2.36 -14.80
N GLN A 19 12.60 -1.34 -14.55
CA GLN A 19 11.19 -1.32 -14.97
C GLN A 19 10.89 -0.96 -16.43
N GLY A 20 9.77 -1.48 -16.92
CA GLY A 20 9.26 -1.19 -18.25
C GLY A 20 9.44 -2.36 -19.23
N PHE A 21 9.78 -2.03 -20.47
CA PHE A 21 9.87 -2.98 -21.57
C PHE A 21 11.20 -3.72 -21.61
N TYR A 22 11.09 -5.02 -21.91
CA TYR A 22 12.18 -5.91 -22.22
C TYR A 22 11.98 -6.37 -23.66
N ILE A 23 12.77 -5.82 -24.56
CA ILE A 23 12.61 -6.08 -26.00
C ILE A 23 13.60 -7.15 -26.42
N TYR A 24 13.05 -8.23 -26.94
CA TYR A 24 13.77 -9.36 -27.50
C TYR A 24 13.63 -9.36 -29.02
N ARG A 25 14.68 -9.81 -29.70
CA ARG A 25 14.67 -10.08 -31.13
C ARG A 25 15.28 -11.44 -31.41
N GLY A 26 14.49 -12.37 -31.94
CA GLY A 26 14.94 -13.75 -32.16
C GLY A 26 15.60 -14.34 -30.91
N ASP A 27 14.90 -14.25 -29.77
CA ASP A 27 15.35 -14.68 -28.44
C ASP A 27 16.55 -13.95 -27.83
N ARG A 28 17.07 -12.91 -28.50
CA ARG A 28 18.12 -12.04 -27.96
C ARG A 28 17.54 -10.78 -27.31
N LEU A 29 17.85 -10.54 -26.04
CA LEU A 29 17.54 -9.28 -25.37
C LEU A 29 18.32 -8.11 -26.00
N ILE A 30 17.61 -7.03 -26.36
CA ILE A 30 18.18 -5.81 -26.93
C ILE A 30 18.00 -4.61 -25.99
N ILE A 31 16.85 -4.51 -25.32
CA ILE A 31 16.58 -3.45 -24.33
C ILE A 31 16.16 -4.10 -23.02
N SER A 32 16.87 -3.78 -21.94
CA SER A 32 16.60 -4.25 -20.59
C SER A 32 16.00 -3.12 -19.74
N GLY A 33 14.69 -3.15 -19.51
CA GLY A 33 14.03 -2.26 -18.54
C GLY A 33 14.01 -0.79 -18.95
N SER A 34 13.18 -0.43 -19.95
CA SER A 34 12.93 0.98 -20.30
C SER A 34 11.47 1.21 -20.66
N TRP A 35 10.91 2.35 -20.25
CA TRP A 35 9.58 2.77 -20.69
C TRP A 35 9.56 3.40 -22.09
N LEU A 36 10.73 3.67 -22.68
CA LEU A 36 10.86 4.27 -24.01
C LEU A 36 10.03 5.56 -24.17
N GLY A 37 9.93 6.35 -23.10
CA GLY A 37 9.15 7.59 -23.04
C GLY A 37 7.63 7.41 -22.93
N LEU A 38 7.12 6.19 -22.77
CA LEU A 38 5.67 5.91 -22.65
C LEU A 38 5.13 6.05 -21.22
N ALA A 39 5.98 5.93 -20.21
CA ALA A 39 5.64 6.16 -18.81
C ALA A 39 6.84 6.70 -18.03
N ARG A 40 6.55 7.35 -16.90
CA ARG A 40 7.57 7.75 -15.94
C ARG A 40 7.94 6.56 -15.06
N GLN A 41 9.22 6.44 -14.75
CA GLN A 41 9.69 5.54 -13.71
C GLN A 41 9.21 6.07 -12.35
N THR A 42 8.37 5.30 -11.67
CA THR A 42 7.86 5.64 -10.33
C THR A 42 7.84 4.40 -9.44
N GLU A 43 7.79 4.57 -8.12
CA GLU A 43 7.58 3.46 -7.19
C GLU A 43 6.29 2.68 -7.50
N LEU A 44 5.24 3.37 -7.96
CA LEU A 44 3.96 2.76 -8.32
C LEU A 44 4.03 1.86 -9.56
N THR A 45 5.09 1.99 -10.36
CA THR A 45 5.28 1.22 -11.59
C THR A 45 6.45 0.24 -11.49
N LYS A 46 7.16 0.21 -10.35
CA LYS A 46 8.40 -0.55 -10.15
C LYS A 46 8.25 -2.05 -10.37
N LEU A 47 7.06 -2.61 -10.20
CA LEU A 47 6.76 -4.02 -10.41
C LEU A 47 6.44 -4.40 -11.85
N CYS A 48 6.34 -3.42 -12.76
CA CYS A 48 5.91 -3.69 -14.12
C CYS A 48 7.09 -4.12 -14.99
N ARG A 49 6.97 -5.30 -15.60
CA ARG A 49 7.93 -5.88 -16.55
C ARG A 49 7.15 -6.41 -17.75
N ILE A 50 7.44 -5.90 -18.94
CA ILE A 50 6.70 -6.26 -20.16
C ILE A 50 7.68 -6.82 -21.18
N ARG A 51 7.59 -8.12 -21.47
CA ARG A 51 8.35 -8.77 -22.54
C ARG A 51 7.71 -8.44 -23.89
N VAL A 52 8.52 -8.01 -24.85
CA VAL A 52 8.13 -7.78 -26.24
C VAL A 52 9.08 -8.55 -27.14
N ASP A 53 8.58 -9.58 -27.81
CA ASP A 53 9.35 -10.36 -28.78
C ASP A 53 9.09 -9.83 -30.20
N ILE A 54 10.17 -9.58 -30.94
CA ILE A 54 10.13 -9.06 -32.29
C ILE A 54 10.86 -10.05 -33.22
N PRO A 55 10.31 -10.42 -34.39
CA PRO A 55 11.03 -11.21 -35.38
C PRO A 55 12.12 -10.39 -36.07
N ASN A 56 13.16 -11.05 -36.59
CA ASN A 56 14.26 -10.38 -37.32
C ASN A 56 13.78 -9.58 -38.53
N THR A 57 12.61 -9.91 -39.10
CA THR A 57 12.01 -9.24 -40.26
C THR A 57 11.56 -7.81 -39.97
N MET A 58 11.45 -7.40 -38.69
CA MET A 58 10.98 -6.07 -38.29
C MET A 58 12.12 -5.10 -37.91
N ASP A 59 13.38 -5.46 -38.18
CA ASP A 59 14.55 -4.63 -37.86
C ASP A 59 14.48 -3.23 -38.49
N ALA A 60 14.01 -3.16 -39.74
CA ALA A 60 13.90 -1.90 -40.48
C ALA A 60 12.85 -0.95 -39.86
N ASP A 61 11.73 -1.50 -39.39
CA ASP A 61 10.65 -0.72 -38.80
C ASP A 61 11.04 -0.14 -37.43
N TRP A 62 11.81 -0.91 -36.65
CA TRP A 62 12.24 -0.51 -35.30
C TRP A 62 13.53 0.31 -35.28
N LYS A 63 14.13 0.56 -36.46
CA LYS A 63 15.37 1.32 -36.66
C LYS A 63 16.44 0.93 -35.64
N ILE A 64 16.66 -0.38 -35.49
CA ILE A 64 17.59 -0.92 -34.49
C ILE A 64 19.02 -0.60 -34.95
N ASP A 65 19.68 0.34 -34.27
CA ASP A 65 21.06 0.72 -34.59
C ASP A 65 22.05 -0.41 -34.22
N VAL A 66 23.12 -0.53 -35.01
CA VAL A 66 24.23 -1.51 -34.87
C VAL A 66 24.90 -1.40 -33.49
N LYS A 67 24.84 -0.22 -32.85
CA LYS A 67 25.34 0.01 -31.49
C LYS A 67 24.44 -0.52 -30.37
N LYS A 68 23.24 -1.04 -30.67
CA LYS A 68 22.33 -1.70 -29.71
C LYS A 68 22.07 -0.89 -28.43
N ALA A 69 21.88 0.42 -28.58
CA ALA A 69 21.59 1.31 -27.45
C ALA A 69 20.28 2.10 -27.61
N SER A 70 19.62 2.02 -28.77
CA SER A 70 18.35 2.70 -29.00
C SER A 70 17.49 1.95 -30.02
N ALA A 71 16.25 1.62 -29.65
CA ALA A 71 15.21 1.26 -30.59
C ALA A 71 14.17 2.40 -30.63
N GLN A 72 13.78 2.84 -31.83
CA GLN A 72 12.68 3.78 -31.98
C GLN A 72 11.39 3.01 -32.21
N LEU A 73 10.43 3.19 -31.32
CA LEU A 73 9.11 2.56 -31.45
C LEU A 73 8.41 3.02 -32.72
N PRO A 74 8.02 2.10 -33.62
CA PRO A 74 7.15 2.44 -34.74
C PRO A 74 5.85 3.08 -34.21
N PRO A 75 5.30 4.13 -34.85
CA PRO A 75 4.11 4.83 -34.36
C PRO A 75 2.91 3.91 -34.07
N ALA A 76 2.67 2.92 -34.94
CA ALA A 76 1.59 1.95 -34.77
C ALA A 76 1.78 1.05 -33.53
N VAL A 77 3.03 0.67 -33.23
CA VAL A 77 3.36 -0.12 -32.03
C VAL A 77 3.28 0.75 -30.79
N LYS A 78 3.74 2.01 -30.88
CA LYS A 78 3.73 2.99 -29.79
C LYS A 78 2.33 3.14 -29.18
N GLU A 79 1.31 3.33 -30.02
CA GLU A 79 -0.07 3.51 -29.55
C GLU A 79 -0.63 2.26 -28.85
N ARG A 80 -0.30 1.07 -29.36
CA ARG A 80 -0.72 -0.19 -28.76
C ARG A 80 -0.01 -0.44 -27.42
N LEU A 81 1.30 -0.21 -27.36
CA LEU A 81 2.06 -0.33 -26.13
C LEU A 81 1.63 0.70 -25.09
N LYS A 82 1.29 1.93 -25.49
CA LYS A 82 0.77 2.95 -24.58
C LYS A 82 -0.49 2.48 -23.85
N LYS A 83 -1.48 1.92 -24.58
CA LYS A 83 -2.70 1.35 -23.96
C LYS A 83 -2.40 0.20 -22.99
N ILE A 84 -1.42 -0.64 -23.33
CA ILE A 84 -0.97 -1.73 -22.47
C ILE A 84 -0.34 -1.17 -21.19
N VAL A 85 0.57 -0.21 -21.31
CA VAL A 85 1.22 0.48 -20.19
C VAL A 85 0.19 1.11 -19.28
N GLU A 86 -0.78 1.86 -19.82
CA GLU A 86 -1.85 2.46 -19.03
C GLU A 86 -2.60 1.42 -18.19
N ARG A 87 -2.98 0.28 -18.78
CA ARG A 87 -3.65 -0.81 -18.05
C ARG A 87 -2.78 -1.40 -16.94
N PHE A 88 -1.50 -1.64 -17.20
CA PHE A 88 -0.58 -2.18 -16.20
C PHE A 88 -0.28 -1.20 -15.07
N VAL A 89 -0.04 0.07 -15.40
CA VAL A 89 0.14 1.16 -14.43
C VAL A 89 -1.09 1.31 -13.53
N GLN A 90 -2.31 1.22 -14.09
CA GLN A 90 -3.54 1.24 -13.28
C GLN A 90 -3.64 0.02 -12.36
N THR A 91 -3.20 -1.16 -12.82
CA THR A 91 -3.20 -2.39 -12.02
C THR A 91 -2.22 -2.28 -10.84
N SER A 92 -0.99 -1.81 -11.08
CA SER A 92 0.00 -1.59 -10.03
C SER A 92 -0.44 -0.51 -9.03
N LYS A 93 -1.15 0.53 -9.48
CA LYS A 93 -1.74 1.57 -8.61
C LYS A 93 -2.94 1.08 -7.78
N ARG A 94 -3.60 -0.03 -8.17
CA ARG A 94 -4.80 -0.54 -7.48
C ARG A 94 -4.53 -0.90 -6.02
N THR A 95 -3.35 -1.45 -5.71
CA THR A 95 -2.98 -1.81 -4.34
C THR A 95 -2.91 -0.59 -3.43
N TYR A 96 -2.28 0.49 -3.89
CA TYR A 96 -2.18 1.76 -3.15
C TYR A 96 -3.55 2.44 -3.00
N ARG A 97 -4.39 2.43 -4.06
CA ARG A 97 -5.77 2.93 -3.97
C ARG A 97 -6.62 2.15 -2.98
N LYS A 98 -6.52 0.82 -2.96
CA LYS A 98 -7.23 -0.02 -1.98
C LYS A 98 -6.83 0.31 -0.55
N ARG A 99 -5.54 0.56 -0.27
CA ARG A 99 -5.08 0.99 1.06
C ARG A 99 -5.63 2.36 1.44
N GLY A 100 -5.61 3.33 0.51
CA GLY A 100 -6.22 4.64 0.72
C GLY A 100 -7.72 4.58 1.00
N GLN A 101 -8.47 3.75 0.27
CA GLN A 101 -9.91 3.53 0.49
C GLN A 101 -10.21 3.00 1.90
N LYS A 102 -9.35 2.15 2.47
CA LYS A 102 -9.53 1.65 3.84
C LYS A 102 -9.40 2.74 4.91
N LEU A 103 -8.57 3.76 4.66
CA LEU A 103 -8.39 4.90 5.58
C LEU A 103 -9.55 5.91 5.52
N THR A 104 -10.44 5.77 4.55
CA THR A 104 -11.62 6.62 4.36
C THR A 104 -12.92 5.86 4.60
N ASP A 105 -12.85 4.58 4.92
CA ASP A 105 -14.02 3.73 5.17
C ASP A 105 -14.33 3.75 6.68
N GLU A 106 -15.25 4.62 7.08
CA GLU A 106 -15.63 4.85 8.50
C GLU A 106 -16.15 3.57 9.16
N THR A 107 -16.81 2.68 8.41
CA THR A 107 -17.30 1.39 8.92
C THR A 107 -16.19 0.48 9.43
N ARG A 108 -14.92 0.79 9.10
CA ARG A 108 -13.76 0.00 9.52
C ARG A 108 -13.01 0.56 10.72
N ALA A 109 -13.46 1.69 11.27
CA ALA A 109 -12.80 2.39 12.36
C ALA A 109 -11.26 2.41 12.20
N PRO A 110 -10.71 3.01 11.13
CA PRO A 110 -9.27 3.03 10.93
C PRO A 110 -8.58 3.88 11.99
N MET A 111 -7.42 3.48 12.49
CA MET A 111 -6.62 4.28 13.45
C MET A 111 -6.14 5.63 12.89
N TRP A 112 -5.97 5.71 11.58
CA TRP A 112 -5.58 6.92 10.85
C TRP A 112 -6.63 7.26 9.80
N GLN A 113 -6.92 8.54 9.66
CA GLN A 113 -7.76 9.08 8.59
C GLN A 113 -6.90 9.77 7.54
N ARG A 114 -7.39 9.74 6.30
CA ARG A 114 -6.81 10.50 5.18
C ARG A 114 -7.82 11.53 4.69
N LEU A 115 -7.52 12.81 4.92
CA LEU A 115 -8.36 13.94 4.56
C LEU A 115 -7.75 14.73 3.40
N ILE A 116 -8.58 15.49 2.70
CA ILE A 116 -8.12 16.54 1.78
C ILE A 116 -8.54 17.87 2.40
N LYS A 117 -7.57 18.70 2.76
CA LYS A 117 -7.78 20.00 3.40
C LYS A 117 -6.92 21.03 2.68
N ASP A 118 -7.53 22.14 2.25
CA ASP A 118 -6.86 23.24 1.56
C ASP A 118 -6.02 22.78 0.34
N GLY A 119 -6.51 21.77 -0.39
CA GLY A 119 -5.82 21.17 -1.52
C GLY A 119 -4.64 20.24 -1.16
N ALA A 120 -4.30 20.11 0.12
CA ALA A 120 -3.30 19.18 0.63
C ALA A 120 -3.94 17.88 1.14
N ILE A 121 -3.17 16.79 1.08
CA ILE A 121 -3.55 15.52 1.72
C ILE A 121 -3.04 15.56 3.15
N VAL A 122 -3.93 15.36 4.12
CA VAL A 122 -3.60 15.33 5.55
C VAL A 122 -3.85 13.94 6.08
N TYR A 123 -2.87 13.39 6.81
CA TYR A 123 -3.05 12.19 7.60
C TYR A 123 -3.07 12.59 9.07
N GLN A 124 -4.06 12.10 9.82
CA GLN A 124 -4.17 12.34 11.26
C GLN A 124 -4.74 11.10 11.97
N PRO A 125 -4.46 10.91 13.27
CA PRO A 125 -5.16 9.92 14.07
C PRO A 125 -6.67 10.13 14.00
N ASN A 126 -7.41 9.04 13.95
CA ASN A 126 -8.87 9.07 13.99
C ASN A 126 -9.34 9.28 15.43
N SER A 127 -9.70 10.50 15.81
CA SER A 127 -10.22 10.80 17.15
C SER A 127 -11.53 10.08 17.46
N ASP A 128 -12.27 9.67 16.44
CA ASP A 128 -13.53 8.92 16.58
C ASP A 128 -13.29 7.39 16.63
N HIS A 129 -12.04 6.94 16.75
CA HIS A 129 -11.74 5.52 16.89
C HIS A 129 -12.28 5.00 18.23
N PRO A 130 -13.00 3.85 18.27
CA PRO A 130 -13.64 3.33 19.48
C PRO A 130 -12.72 3.26 20.70
N THR A 131 -11.49 2.75 20.53
CA THR A 131 -10.49 2.68 21.61
C THR A 131 -10.10 4.03 22.20
N LEU A 132 -10.06 5.09 21.39
CA LEU A 132 -9.72 6.43 21.88
C LEU A 132 -10.93 7.07 22.58
N LEU A 133 -12.13 6.89 22.02
CA LEU A 133 -13.38 7.40 22.61
C LEU A 133 -13.65 6.74 23.97
N GLU A 134 -13.60 5.41 24.06
CA GLU A 134 -13.82 4.68 25.30
C GLU A 134 -12.81 5.08 26.39
N PHE A 135 -11.55 5.30 26.01
CA PHE A 135 -10.54 5.78 26.95
C PHE A 135 -10.80 7.22 27.38
N GLU A 136 -11.17 8.12 26.45
CA GLU A 136 -11.53 9.51 26.78
C GLU A 136 -12.72 9.58 27.74
N GLU A 137 -13.72 8.72 27.56
CA GLU A 137 -14.90 8.67 28.43
C GLU A 137 -14.57 8.30 29.87
N ARG A 138 -13.55 7.45 30.08
CA ARG A 138 -13.05 7.05 31.40
C ARG A 138 -12.21 8.13 32.08
N LEU A 139 -11.77 9.16 31.34
CA LEU A 139 -11.02 10.27 31.90
C LEU A 139 -11.94 11.29 32.59
N PRO A 140 -11.47 11.90 33.70
CA PRO A 140 -12.06 13.13 34.25
C PRO A 140 -12.23 14.21 33.17
N GLU A 141 -13.32 14.98 33.25
CA GLU A 141 -13.70 15.96 32.22
C GLU A 141 -12.60 16.98 31.91
N ASP A 142 -11.84 17.39 32.93
CA ASP A 142 -10.71 18.31 32.81
C ASP A 142 -9.54 17.74 32.01
N LEU A 143 -9.36 16.41 32.00
CA LEU A 143 -8.26 15.74 31.28
C LEU A 143 -8.61 15.34 29.84
N ARG A 144 -9.90 15.30 29.49
CA ARG A 144 -10.36 14.89 28.15
C ARG A 144 -9.79 15.79 27.04
N ARG A 145 -9.73 17.10 27.29
CA ARG A 145 -9.15 18.06 26.33
C ARG A 145 -7.64 17.84 26.15
N ASP A 146 -6.93 17.58 27.24
CA ASP A 146 -5.49 17.35 27.19
C ASP A 146 -5.16 16.05 26.46
N PHE A 147 -5.94 14.99 26.68
CA PHE A 147 -5.83 13.76 25.92
C PHE A 147 -6.03 14.00 24.41
N ARG A 148 -7.10 14.70 24.01
CA ARG A 148 -7.32 15.05 22.59
C ARG A 148 -6.17 15.88 22.01
N ASN A 149 -5.61 16.81 22.78
CA ASN A 149 -4.44 17.58 22.35
C ASN A 149 -3.22 16.69 22.12
N CYS A 150 -2.96 15.73 23.01
CA CYS A 150 -1.87 14.76 22.84
C CYS A 150 -2.02 13.94 21.55
N ILE A 151 -3.23 13.43 21.27
CA ILE A 151 -3.51 12.68 20.04
C ILE A 151 -3.34 13.59 18.80
N ALA A 152 -3.82 14.83 18.85
CA ALA A 152 -3.66 15.78 17.76
C ALA A 152 -2.18 16.10 17.49
N LEU A 153 -1.35 16.21 18.54
CA LEU A 153 0.09 16.42 18.42
C LEU A 153 0.81 15.24 17.74
N VAL A 154 0.36 13.99 17.97
CA VAL A 154 0.89 12.82 17.25
C VAL A 154 0.65 12.96 15.74
N GLY A 155 -0.55 13.41 15.34
CA GLY A 155 -0.86 13.69 13.93
C GLY A 155 -0.05 14.85 13.35
N ALA A 156 0.01 15.97 14.07
CA ALA A 156 0.76 17.16 13.65
C ALA A 156 2.28 16.92 13.58
N GLY A 157 2.79 16.00 14.38
CA GLY A 157 4.20 15.60 14.41
C GLY A 157 4.58 14.53 13.38
N LEU A 158 3.67 14.09 12.50
CA LEU A 158 3.98 13.09 11.48
C LEU A 158 5.13 13.59 10.58
N PRO A 159 6.29 12.89 10.51
CA PRO A 159 7.47 13.38 9.80
C PRO A 159 7.36 13.15 8.29
N VAL A 160 6.48 13.92 7.63
CA VAL A 160 6.14 13.75 6.20
C VAL A 160 7.37 13.83 5.29
N ASP A 161 8.29 14.76 5.53
CA ASP A 161 9.47 14.95 4.69
C ASP A 161 10.44 13.75 4.78
N SER A 162 10.68 13.25 5.99
CA SER A 162 11.49 12.05 6.21
C SER A 162 10.84 10.82 5.60
N LEU A 163 9.53 10.63 5.83
CA LEU A 163 8.78 9.54 5.19
C LEU A 163 8.83 9.63 3.67
N HIS A 164 8.73 10.83 3.09
CA HIS A 164 8.84 11.02 1.65
C HIS A 164 10.23 10.62 1.13
N ALA A 165 11.29 11.02 1.84
CA ALA A 165 12.67 10.65 1.50
C ALA A 165 12.89 9.12 1.57
N ASP A 166 12.44 8.47 2.64
CA ASP A 166 12.60 7.02 2.82
C ASP A 166 11.75 6.20 1.85
N LEU A 167 10.54 6.69 1.53
CA LEU A 167 9.68 6.06 0.53
C LEU A 167 10.25 6.18 -0.89
N PHE A 168 11.24 7.06 -1.13
CA PHE A 168 11.89 7.21 -2.43
C PHE A 168 12.91 6.08 -2.66
N GLY A 169 12.53 5.05 -3.42
CA GLY A 169 13.41 3.94 -3.77
C GLY A 169 13.50 2.83 -2.72
N GLN A 170 13.02 3.05 -1.49
CA GLN A 170 13.04 2.06 -0.40
C GLN A 170 11.66 1.87 0.26
N ALA A 171 10.56 2.17 -0.43
CA ALA A 171 9.21 2.09 0.14
C ALA A 171 8.82 0.73 0.76
N GLU A 172 9.52 -0.35 0.45
CA GLU A 172 9.27 -1.69 1.02
C GLU A 172 9.97 -1.94 2.36
N THR A 173 11.00 -1.14 2.68
CA THR A 173 11.72 -1.24 3.96
C THR A 173 11.05 -0.37 5.03
N VAL A 174 10.33 0.68 4.63
CA VAL A 174 9.54 1.53 5.51
C VAL A 174 8.36 0.75 6.07
N LYS A 175 8.32 0.58 7.39
CA LYS A 175 7.28 -0.14 8.12
C LYS A 175 6.74 0.73 9.25
N ALA A 176 5.43 0.60 9.52
CA ALA A 176 4.88 1.09 10.78
C ALA A 176 5.45 0.26 11.95
N ALA A 177 5.50 0.88 13.13
CA ALA A 177 5.82 0.18 14.37
C ALA A 177 4.85 -0.98 14.60
N ASP A 178 5.35 -2.07 15.16
CA ASP A 178 4.51 -3.16 15.62
C ASP A 178 3.81 -2.74 16.93
N ALA A 179 2.59 -3.20 17.12
CA ALA A 179 1.83 -2.96 18.35
C ALA A 179 2.09 -4.10 19.33
N GLU A 180 2.20 -3.77 20.61
CA GLU A 180 2.25 -4.76 21.68
C GLU A 180 0.89 -5.47 21.83
N LEU A 181 0.92 -6.68 22.40
CA LEU A 181 -0.28 -7.52 22.46
C LEU A 181 -1.37 -6.88 23.32
N ASP A 182 -1.00 -6.24 24.44
CA ASP A 182 -1.93 -5.53 25.30
C ASP A 182 -2.67 -4.40 24.56
N ALA A 183 -1.98 -3.63 23.72
CA ALA A 183 -2.57 -2.59 22.88
C ALA A 183 -3.52 -3.20 21.83
N LEU A 184 -3.17 -4.34 21.25
CA LEU A 184 -4.04 -5.06 20.31
C LEU A 184 -5.28 -5.63 21.01
N GLU A 185 -5.13 -6.21 22.19
CA GLU A 185 -6.25 -6.73 22.99
C GLU A 185 -7.20 -5.60 23.39
N GLN A 186 -6.67 -4.48 23.89
CA GLN A 186 -7.48 -3.29 24.20
C GLN A 186 -8.23 -2.80 22.97
N ALA A 187 -7.58 -2.76 21.81
CA ALA A 187 -8.25 -2.37 20.57
C ALA A 187 -9.39 -3.35 20.21
N LEU A 188 -9.21 -4.66 20.38
CA LEU A 188 -10.27 -5.64 20.12
C LEU A 188 -11.46 -5.45 21.06
N HIS A 189 -11.21 -5.25 22.36
CA HIS A 189 -12.26 -5.03 23.35
C HIS A 189 -13.13 -3.81 23.02
N SER A 190 -12.52 -2.71 22.54
CA SER A 190 -13.29 -1.52 22.13
C SER A 190 -13.95 -1.67 20.75
N MET A 191 -13.27 -2.32 19.81
CA MET A 191 -13.70 -2.35 18.40
C MET A 191 -14.77 -3.41 18.13
N VAL A 192 -14.64 -4.62 18.70
CA VAL A 192 -15.52 -5.74 18.35
C VAL A 192 -16.99 -5.41 18.68
N PRO A 193 -17.36 -4.97 19.90
CA PRO A 193 -18.75 -4.65 20.22
C PRO A 193 -19.28 -3.54 19.31
N HIS A 194 -18.49 -2.46 19.13
CA HIS A 194 -18.86 -1.34 18.26
C HIS A 194 -19.15 -1.76 16.82
N LEU A 195 -18.36 -2.68 16.26
CA LEU A 195 -18.57 -3.18 14.90
C LEU A 195 -19.80 -4.09 14.80
N LEU A 196 -20.06 -4.92 15.83
CA LEU A 196 -21.25 -5.77 15.90
C LEU A 196 -22.53 -4.92 16.02
N GLU A 197 -22.52 -3.89 16.86
CA GLU A 197 -23.63 -2.91 17.00
C GLU A 197 -23.94 -2.18 15.69
N GLN A 198 -22.93 -1.93 14.85
CA GLN A 198 -23.10 -1.39 13.51
C GLN A 198 -23.65 -2.41 12.49
N GLY A 199 -23.98 -3.63 12.92
CA GLY A 199 -24.57 -4.69 12.10
C GLY A 199 -23.54 -5.46 11.27
N ILE A 200 -22.25 -5.35 11.57
CA ILE A 200 -21.21 -6.13 10.91
C ILE A 200 -21.21 -7.53 11.51
N SER A 201 -21.36 -8.56 10.68
CA SER A 201 -21.32 -9.95 11.16
C SER A 201 -19.94 -10.33 11.71
N GLU A 202 -19.87 -11.32 12.58
CA GLU A 202 -18.60 -11.85 13.10
C GLU A 202 -17.60 -12.22 11.98
N ALA A 203 -18.11 -12.84 10.91
CA ALA A 203 -17.32 -13.16 9.73
C ALA A 203 -16.77 -11.90 9.05
N GLY A 204 -17.57 -10.82 9.04
CA GLY A 204 -17.17 -9.48 8.60
C GLY A 204 -16.07 -8.90 9.48
N VAL A 205 -16.23 -8.90 10.80
CA VAL A 205 -15.23 -8.42 11.78
C VAL A 205 -13.91 -9.17 11.59
N ARG A 206 -13.95 -10.52 11.54
CA ARG A 206 -12.76 -11.35 11.31
C ARG A 206 -12.07 -11.04 9.98
N SER A 207 -12.84 -10.84 8.91
CA SER A 207 -12.32 -10.44 7.60
C SER A 207 -11.65 -9.06 7.65
N MET A 208 -12.24 -8.10 8.37
CA MET A 208 -11.71 -6.76 8.54
C MET A 208 -10.39 -6.77 9.30
N LEU A 209 -10.33 -7.44 10.45
CA LEU A 209 -9.12 -7.59 11.26
C LEU A 209 -7.99 -8.27 10.48
N LYS A 210 -8.27 -9.37 9.76
CA LYS A 210 -7.29 -10.02 8.86
C LYS A 210 -6.81 -9.11 7.73
N SER A 211 -7.56 -8.07 7.40
CA SER A 211 -7.20 -7.10 6.36
C SER A 211 -6.42 -5.89 6.90
N THR A 212 -6.38 -5.72 8.22
CA THR A 212 -5.69 -4.63 8.92
C THR A 212 -4.31 -5.11 9.36
N GLU A 213 -3.27 -4.36 9.03
CA GLU A 213 -1.90 -4.88 9.09
C GLU A 213 -1.44 -5.25 10.50
N MET A 214 -1.73 -4.41 11.50
CA MET A 214 -1.32 -4.64 12.89
C MET A 214 -1.91 -5.94 13.48
N PHE A 215 -3.18 -6.23 13.21
CA PHE A 215 -3.81 -7.48 13.64
C PHE A 215 -3.38 -8.68 12.81
N ARG A 216 -3.23 -8.51 11.49
CA ARG A 216 -2.85 -9.60 10.59
C ARG A 216 -1.45 -10.14 10.90
N LYS A 217 -0.51 -9.28 11.29
CA LYS A 217 0.85 -9.70 11.66
C LYS A 217 0.86 -10.61 12.89
N GLU A 218 0.02 -10.28 13.87
CA GLU A 218 -0.09 -11.00 15.14
C GLU A 218 -1.32 -11.94 15.20
N TRP A 219 -1.79 -12.43 14.03
CA TRP A 219 -3.08 -13.12 13.93
C TRP A 219 -3.20 -14.35 14.86
N GLU A 220 -2.12 -15.12 15.00
CA GLU A 220 -2.08 -16.31 15.87
C GLU A 220 -2.36 -15.97 17.35
N ARG A 221 -2.03 -14.75 17.78
CA ARG A 221 -2.24 -14.26 19.15
C ARG A 221 -3.57 -13.52 19.31
N VAL A 222 -3.99 -12.82 18.25
CA VAL A 222 -5.25 -12.06 18.20
C VAL A 222 -6.47 -12.98 18.10
N GLU A 223 -6.38 -14.08 17.34
CA GLU A 223 -7.52 -14.95 17.06
C GLU A 223 -8.15 -15.61 18.31
N PRO A 224 -7.39 -16.13 19.28
CA PRO A 224 -7.97 -16.65 20.53
C PRO A 224 -8.63 -15.58 21.40
N VAL A 225 -8.15 -14.32 21.34
CA VAL A 225 -8.77 -13.21 22.07
C VAL A 225 -10.10 -12.83 21.42
N LEU A 226 -10.10 -12.71 20.08
CA LEU A 226 -11.30 -12.43 19.31
C LEU A 226 -12.39 -13.51 19.53
N ALA A 227 -12.01 -14.79 19.52
CA ALA A 227 -12.97 -15.88 19.73
C ALA A 227 -13.66 -15.77 21.10
N ARG A 228 -12.89 -15.51 22.17
CA ARG A 228 -13.45 -15.31 23.51
C ARG A 228 -14.39 -14.11 23.59
N LEU A 229 -14.09 -13.03 22.86
CA LEU A 229 -14.95 -11.84 22.83
C LEU A 229 -16.28 -12.11 22.13
N LEU A 230 -16.26 -12.80 20.99
CA LEU A 230 -17.48 -13.13 20.25
C LEU A 230 -18.38 -14.10 21.04
N GLU A 231 -17.79 -15.07 21.75
CA GLU A 231 -18.54 -15.97 22.64
C GLU A 231 -19.23 -15.23 23.79
N GLN A 232 -18.66 -14.12 24.28
CA GLN A 232 -19.26 -13.30 25.35
C GLN A 232 -20.45 -12.48 24.85
N GLU A 233 -20.35 -11.91 23.64
CA GLU A 233 -21.40 -11.12 23.01
C GLU A 233 -22.62 -11.96 22.59
N GLU A 234 -22.46 -13.26 22.29
CA GLU A 234 -23.61 -14.15 22.02
C GLU A 234 -24.45 -14.46 23.28
N HIS A 235 -23.94 -14.15 24.48
CA HIS A 235 -24.57 -14.46 25.76
C HIS A 235 -25.17 -13.24 26.49
N GLU A 236 -25.08 -12.04 25.93
CA GLU A 236 -25.70 -10.79 26.42
C GLU A 236 -26.96 -10.40 25.60
#